data_AF-A0AAX2TM33-F1
#
_entry.id   AF-A0AAX2TM33-F1
#
_cell.length_a   1.000
_cell.length_b   1.000
_cell.length_c   1.000
_cell.angle_alpha   90.00
_cell.angle_beta   90.00
_cell.angle_gamma   90.00
#
_symmetry.space_group_name_H-M   'P 1'
#
loop_
_entity.id
_entity.type
_entity.pdbx_description
1 polymer ?
#
loop_
_entity_poly.entity_id
_entity_poly.type
_entity_poly.pdbx_seq_one_letter_code
_entity_poly.pdbx_strand_id
1 'polypeptide(L)' 'MRNAVGLDISKLTFDATAIVGNAEYSAKFDNDSKGLNQFSDRLKSL' A
#
# COMPACT_ATOMS: atom_id res chain seq x y z
N MET A 1 -16.13 -10.57 -9.21
CA MET A 1 -15.20 -10.27 -8.10
C MET A 1 -14.82 -8.80 -8.17
N ARG A 2 -14.82 -8.08 -7.05
CA ARG A 2 -14.51 -6.64 -7.00
C ARG A 2 -13.04 -6.48 -6.63
N ASN A 3 -12.27 -5.81 -7.47
CA ASN A 3 -10.96 -5.33 -7.09
C ASN A 3 -11.11 -3.97 -6.39
N ALA A 4 -10.40 -3.77 -5.30
CA ALA A 4 -10.45 -2.53 -4.53
C ALA A 4 -9.07 -2.17 -4.00
N VAL A 5 -8.80 -0.87 -3.91
CA VAL A 5 -7.60 -0.31 -3.28
C VAL A 5 -8.02 0.66 -2.19
N GLY A 6 -7.39 0.55 -1.03
CA GLY A 6 -7.58 1.41 0.13
C GLY A 6 -6.25 2.03 0.54
N LEU A 7 -6.29 3.32 0.86
CA LEU A 7 -5.18 4.07 1.41
C LEU A 7 -5.66 4.75 2.69
N ASP A 8 -5.08 4.35 3.82
CA ASP A 8 -5.25 5.06 5.09
C ASP A 8 -3.97 5.83 5.38
N ILE A 9 -4.09 7.14 5.61
CA ILE A 9 -2.95 8.05 5.71
C ILE A 9 -3.05 8.79 7.04
N SER A 10 -2.00 8.66 7.84
CA SER A 10 -1.79 9.41 9.07
C SER A 10 -0.60 10.35 8.93
N LYS A 11 -0.36 11.17 9.96
CA LYS A 11 0.79 12.08 9.98
C LYS A 11 2.14 11.36 9.83
N LEU A 12 2.25 10.12 10.33
CA LEU A 12 3.53 9.41 10.42
C LEU A 12 3.62 8.22 9.46
N THR A 13 2.50 7.63 9.07
CA THR A 13 2.47 6.42 8.24
C THR A 13 1.32 6.44 7.26
N PHE A 14 1.42 5.66 6.19
CA PHE A 14 0.27 5.25 5.39
C PHE A 14 0.20 3.73 5.24
N ASP A 15 -1.02 3.20 5.26
CA ASP A 15 -1.35 1.80 5.09
C ASP A 15 -2.02 1.63 3.72
N ALA A 16 -1.41 0.83 2.85
CA ALA A 16 -1.93 0.52 1.51
C ALA A 16 -2.46 -0.91 1.48
N THR A 17 -3.72 -1.07 1.08
CA THR A 17 -4.39 -2.37 0.95
C THR A 17 -4.96 -2.53 -0.45
N ALA A 18 -4.78 -3.71 -1.04
CA ALA A 18 -5.36 -4.09 -2.32
C ALA A 18 -6.09 -5.43 -2.17
N ILE A 19 -7.36 -5.46 -2.58
CA ILE A 19 -8.16 -6.68 -2.72
C ILE A 19 -8.20 -7.01 -4.20
N VAL A 20 -7.69 -8.18 -4.59
CA VAL A 20 -7.68 -8.69 -5.97
C VAL A 20 -8.32 -10.06 -5.98
N GLY A 21 -9.53 -10.16 -6.54
CA GLY A 21 -10.32 -11.38 -6.47
C GLY A 21 -10.72 -11.72 -5.02
N ASN A 22 -10.16 -12.82 -4.51
CA ASN A 22 -10.32 -13.27 -3.11
C ASN A 22 -9.05 -13.08 -2.26
N ALA A 23 -8.00 -12.46 -2.81
CA ALA A 23 -6.74 -12.22 -2.12
C ALA A 23 -6.66 -10.77 -1.62
N GLU A 24 -6.14 -10.59 -0.41
CA GLU A 24 -5.86 -9.28 0.18
C GLU A 24 -4.34 -9.12 0.36
N TYR A 25 -3.83 -7.97 -0.10
CA TYR A 25 -2.44 -7.58 0.04
C TYR A 25 -2.39 -6.25 0.80
N SER A 26 -1.68 -6.22 1.93
CA SER A 26 -1.51 -4.99 2.70
C SER A 26 -0.04 -4.71 3.03
N ALA A 27 0.26 -3.43 3.19
CA ALA A 27 1.60 -2.93 3.47
C ALA A 27 1.52 -1.59 4.20
N LYS A 28 2.38 -1.41 5.21
CA LYS A 28 2.53 -0.17 5.96
C LYS A 28 3.85 0.50 5.59
N PHE A 29 3.82 1.81 5.45
CA PHE A 29 4.98 2.62 5.12
C PHE A 29 5.02 3.88 5.96
N ASP A 30 6.23 4.41 6.16
CA ASP A 30 6.41 5.74 6.75
C ASP A 30 5.85 6.82 5.81
N ASN A 31 5.23 7.86 6.36
CA ASN A 31 4.73 9.00 5.60
C ASN A 31 5.85 10.03 5.36
N ASP A 32 6.92 9.55 4.74
CA ASP A 32 8.06 10.33 4.32
C ASP A 32 8.56 9.87 2.94
N SER A 33 9.63 10.51 2.44
CA SER A 33 10.19 10.16 1.13
C SER A 33 10.76 8.75 1.07
N LYS A 34 11.20 8.16 2.19
CA LYS A 34 11.72 6.79 2.24
C LYS A 34 10.58 5.79 2.13
N GLY A 35 9.50 5.99 2.87
CA GLY A 35 8.32 5.13 2.79
C GLY A 35 7.66 5.16 1.41
N LEU A 36 7.64 6.33 0.74
CA LEU A 36 7.20 6.43 -0.66
C LEU A 36 8.10 5.64 -1.63
N ASN A 37 9.42 5.69 -1.44
CA ASN A 37 10.34 4.89 -2.26
C ASN A 37 10.12 3.39 -2.06
N GLN A 38 9.97 2.95 -0.81
CA GLN A 38 9.67 1.54 -0.48
C GLN A 38 8.35 1.08 -1.10
N PHE A 39 7.31 1.93 -1.05
CA PHE A 39 6.04 1.65 -1.71
C PHE A 39 6.19 1.51 -3.23
N SER A 40 6.90 2.44 -3.87
CA SER A 40 7.22 2.37 -5.30
C SER A 40 7.97 1.08 -5.66
N ASP A 41 8.97 0.68 -4.88
CA ASP A 41 9.73 -0.53 -5.15
C ASP A 41 8.89 -1.79 -4.96
N ARG A 42 7.98 -1.79 -3.98
CA ARG A 42 7.01 -2.87 -3.81
C ARG A 42 6.06 -2.97 -5.01
N LEU A 43 5.60 -1.84 -5.57
CA LEU A 43 4.78 -1.85 -6.79
C LEU A 43 5.51 -2.41 -8.00
N LYS A 44 6.83 -2.21 -8.11
CA LYS A 44 7.63 -2.81 -9.20
C LYS A 44 7.87 -4.31 -9.03
N SER A 45 7.77 -4.81 -7.79
CA SER A 45 8.00 -6.22 -7.45
C SER A 45 6.76 -7.11 -7.54
N LEU A 46 5.59 -6.50 -7.64
CA LEU A 46 4.29 -7.15 -7.80
C LEU A 46 4.02 -7.42 -9.29
#